data_AF-E6WYD8-F1
#
_entry.id   AF-E6WYD8-F1
#
_cell.length_a   1.000
_cell.length_b   1.000
_cell.length_c   1.000
_cell.angle_alpha   90.00
_cell.angle_beta   90.00
_cell.angle_gamma   90.00
#
_symmetry.space_group_name_H-M   'P 1'
#
loop_
_entity.id
_entity.type
_entity.pdbx_description
1 polymer ?
#
loop_
_entity_poly.entity_id
_entity_poly.type
_entity_poly.pdbx_seq_one_letter_code
_entity_poly.pdbx_strand_id
1 'polypeptide(L)'
;MIIKKLRSDYTHIPNEIITDPNVTDKALRIYCYMMSKPDRWNFYRDDIKKQVGIKTNEAVAKALKCLIDAGWITRSKATPNLAKKYGCNNGTYIYTIFDVCRKVGEAENTGEPENSVGPNIRETRTHSKTDISSKTELSSKTEGESLPPSVNKKAWAEWIAYKGKGYKGVSKTKAINLLSKFTYEEQQEMVDTAIMSGWKGIFPPKRRPKQETQPELILC
;
A
#
# COMPACT_ATOMS: atom_id res chain seq x y z
N MET A 1 28.53 5.63 32.38
CA MET A 1 29.71 5.89 31.53
C MET A 1 29.91 4.69 30.61
N ILE A 2 30.19 4.89 29.32
CA ILE A 2 30.47 3.81 28.36
C ILE A 2 31.83 4.09 27.72
N ILE A 3 32.75 3.12 27.78
CA ILE A 3 34.06 3.19 27.12
C ILE A 3 34.05 2.22 25.94
N LYS A 4 34.28 2.72 24.72
CA LYS A 4 34.31 1.90 23.50
C LYS A 4 35.73 1.42 23.21
N LYS A 5 35.92 0.11 23.01
CA LYS A 5 37.16 -0.50 22.49
C LYS A 5 36.83 -1.21 21.17
N LEU A 6 36.86 -0.46 20.08
CA LEU A 6 36.49 -0.96 18.75
C LEU A 6 37.71 -1.45 17.98
N ARG A 7 37.50 -2.41 17.09
CA ARG A 7 38.42 -2.75 16.00
C ARG A 7 38.19 -1.80 14.82
N SER A 8 39.07 -1.81 13.82
CA SER A 8 39.03 -0.88 12.67
C SER A 8 37.94 -1.18 11.64
N ASP A 9 37.30 -2.35 11.71
CA ASP A 9 36.30 -2.87 10.78
C ASP A 9 34.85 -2.58 11.23
N TYR A 10 34.49 -1.28 11.31
CA TYR A 10 33.14 -0.85 11.69
C TYR A 10 32.48 0.06 10.65
N THR A 11 31.15 -0.02 10.58
CA THR A 11 30.31 0.82 9.72
C THR A 11 29.79 2.01 10.51
N HIS A 12 29.88 3.21 9.94
CA HIS A 12 29.20 4.39 10.47
C HIS A 12 27.70 4.28 10.19
N ILE A 13 26.89 4.32 11.25
CA ILE A 13 25.43 4.26 11.18
C ILE A 13 24.90 5.57 11.77
N PRO A 14 23.96 6.29 11.11
CA PRO A 14 23.32 7.47 11.68
C PRO A 14 22.67 7.14 13.03
N ASN A 15 22.84 8.00 14.04
CA ASN A 15 22.21 7.75 15.34
C ASN A 15 20.67 7.81 15.26
N GLU A 16 20.14 8.63 14.35
CA GLU A 16 18.70 8.84 14.15
C GLU A 16 17.93 7.54 13.89
N ILE A 17 18.41 6.66 13.00
CA ILE A 17 17.73 5.39 12.69
C ILE A 17 17.74 4.41 13.88
N ILE A 18 18.73 4.52 14.77
CA ILE A 18 18.81 3.72 16.01
C ILE A 18 17.72 4.18 17.00
N THR A 19 17.33 5.46 16.94
CA THR A 19 16.30 6.07 17.81
C THR A 19 14.92 6.21 17.16
N ASP A 20 14.76 5.91 15.87
CA ASP A 20 13.50 6.11 15.14
C ASP A 20 12.43 5.08 15.58
N PRO A 21 11.33 5.49 16.25
CA PRO A 21 10.29 4.57 16.73
C PRO A 21 9.51 3.90 15.58
N ASN A 22 9.65 4.39 14.34
CA ASN A 22 9.02 3.79 13.17
C ASN A 22 9.83 2.61 12.59
N VAL A 23 11.07 2.42 13.04
CA VAL A 23 11.99 1.39 12.55
C VAL A 23 12.00 0.19 13.49
N THR A 24 11.51 -0.95 13.01
CA THR A 24 11.57 -2.21 13.78
C THR A 24 12.99 -2.76 13.88
N ASP A 25 13.33 -3.53 14.92
CA ASP A 25 14.68 -4.13 15.09
C ASP A 25 15.16 -4.91 13.86
N LYS A 26 14.24 -5.59 13.16
CA LYS A 26 14.54 -6.33 11.92
C LYS A 26 14.85 -5.40 10.75
N ALA A 27 14.20 -4.24 10.69
CA ALA A 27 14.47 -3.19 9.72
C ALA A 27 15.84 -2.55 10.01
N LEU A 28 16.10 -2.15 11.26
CA LEU A 28 17.40 -1.63 11.69
C LEU A 28 18.54 -2.62 11.36
N ARG A 29 18.37 -3.91 11.69
CA ARG A 29 19.41 -4.93 11.41
C ARG A 29 19.65 -5.16 9.91
N ILE A 30 18.62 -5.03 9.07
CA ILE A 30 18.79 -5.04 7.61
C ILE A 30 19.50 -3.76 7.13
N TYR A 31 19.16 -2.59 7.65
CA TYR A 31 19.83 -1.33 7.30
C TYR A 31 21.33 -1.39 7.62
N CYS A 32 21.70 -1.81 8.84
CA CYS A 32 23.11 -1.97 9.22
C CYS A 32 23.83 -3.00 8.34
N TYR A 33 23.18 -4.12 7.99
CA TYR A 33 23.73 -5.08 7.03
C TYR A 33 23.98 -4.43 5.66
N MET A 34 23.01 -3.68 5.13
CA MET A 34 23.15 -3.00 3.83
C MET A 34 24.26 -1.93 3.84
N MET A 35 24.37 -1.13 4.90
CA MET A 35 25.44 -0.13 5.09
C MET A 35 26.85 -0.76 5.26
N SER A 36 26.93 -2.02 5.72
CA SER A 36 28.19 -2.76 5.85
C SER A 36 28.70 -3.38 4.54
N LYS A 37 27.98 -3.20 3.43
CA LYS A 37 28.39 -3.69 2.11
C LYS A 37 28.96 -2.55 1.26
N PRO A 38 29.91 -2.85 0.36
CA PRO A 38 30.41 -1.85 -0.58
C PRO A 38 29.31 -1.39 -1.53
N ASP A 39 29.53 -0.24 -2.15
CA ASP A 39 28.64 0.32 -3.17
C ASP A 39 28.32 -0.70 -4.28
N ARG A 40 27.11 -0.60 -4.82
CA ARG A 40 26.59 -1.45 -5.92
C ARG A 40 26.48 -2.95 -5.57
N TRP A 41 26.52 -3.32 -4.30
CA TRP A 41 26.28 -4.71 -3.88
C TRP A 41 24.90 -5.21 -4.32
N ASN A 42 24.85 -6.43 -4.89
CA ASN A 42 23.62 -7.03 -5.39
C ASN A 42 22.85 -7.72 -4.25
N PHE A 43 21.70 -7.14 -3.86
CA PHE A 43 20.89 -7.61 -2.75
C PHE A 43 19.84 -8.66 -3.15
N TYR A 44 20.08 -9.92 -2.78
CA TYR A 44 19.10 -11.01 -2.90
C TYR A 44 18.40 -11.26 -1.56
N ARG A 45 17.07 -11.47 -1.59
CA ARG A 45 16.25 -11.67 -0.38
C ARG A 45 16.72 -12.84 0.47
N ASP A 46 17.06 -13.96 -0.18
CA ASP A 46 17.51 -15.17 0.50
C ASP A 46 18.91 -15.05 1.10
N ASP A 47 19.78 -14.20 0.56
CA ASP A 47 21.07 -13.88 1.18
C ASP A 47 20.86 -13.01 2.43
N ILE A 48 20.14 -11.89 2.31
CA ILE A 48 19.77 -11.05 3.47
C ILE A 48 19.13 -11.91 4.58
N LYS A 49 18.20 -12.81 4.22
CA LYS A 49 17.54 -13.73 5.16
C LYS A 49 18.57 -14.57 5.94
N LYS A 50 19.54 -15.17 5.25
CA LYS A 50 20.61 -16.00 5.84
C LYS A 50 21.55 -15.16 6.71
N GLN A 51 22.14 -14.10 6.15
CA GLN A 51 23.14 -13.27 6.81
C GLN A 51 22.60 -12.54 8.04
N VAL A 52 21.35 -12.06 7.97
CA VAL A 52 20.68 -11.33 9.06
C VAL A 52 19.96 -12.27 10.04
N GLY A 53 19.98 -13.59 9.80
CA GLY A 53 19.34 -14.58 10.69
C GLY A 53 17.82 -14.40 10.82
N ILE A 54 17.13 -14.07 9.71
CA ILE A 54 15.67 -13.91 9.68
C ILE A 54 15.04 -15.22 9.18
N LYS A 55 13.96 -15.68 9.81
CA LYS A 55 13.36 -16.98 9.48
C LYS A 55 12.66 -17.02 8.10
N THR A 56 12.02 -15.93 7.67
CA THR A 56 11.14 -15.95 6.48
C THR A 56 11.35 -14.74 5.56
N ASN A 57 11.08 -14.91 4.26
CA ASN A 57 11.25 -13.86 3.25
C ASN A 57 10.20 -12.75 3.38
N GLU A 58 9.04 -13.05 3.95
CA GLU A 58 7.95 -12.10 4.25
C GLU A 58 8.37 -11.15 5.37
N ALA A 59 9.11 -11.64 6.38
CA ALA A 59 9.67 -10.81 7.42
C ALA A 59 10.73 -9.84 6.87
N VAL A 60 11.59 -10.29 5.95
CA VAL A 60 12.52 -9.42 5.20
C VAL A 60 11.76 -8.39 4.36
N ALA A 61 10.68 -8.80 3.68
CA ALA A 61 9.84 -7.89 2.89
C ALA A 61 9.13 -6.82 3.74
N LYS A 62 8.61 -7.20 4.92
CA LYS A 62 7.97 -6.28 5.86
C LYS A 62 8.97 -5.29 6.46
N ALA A 63 10.17 -5.76 6.80
CA ALA A 63 11.24 -4.92 7.34
C ALA A 63 11.78 -3.93 6.29
N LEU A 64 12.04 -4.37 5.05
CA LEU A 64 12.39 -3.47 3.94
C LEU A 64 11.28 -2.45 3.65
N LYS A 65 10.01 -2.85 3.72
CA LYS A 65 8.89 -1.92 3.58
C LYS A 65 8.88 -0.87 4.70
N CYS A 66 9.12 -1.28 5.94
CA CYS A 66 9.23 -0.36 7.09
C CYS A 66 10.34 0.69 6.88
N LEU A 67 11.51 0.33 6.33
CA LEU A 67 12.56 1.30 5.98
C LEU A 67 12.13 2.28 4.88
N ILE A 68 11.36 1.81 3.88
CA ILE A 68 10.84 2.65 2.78
C ILE A 68 9.75 3.60 3.28
N ASP A 69 8.80 3.09 4.05
CA ASP A 69 7.69 3.88 4.61
C ASP A 69 8.21 4.92 5.63
N ALA A 70 9.31 4.63 6.35
CA ALA A 70 9.95 5.54 7.28
C ALA A 70 10.79 6.65 6.61
N GLY A 71 11.39 6.37 5.44
CA GLY A 71 12.20 7.32 4.66
C GLY A 71 13.70 7.02 4.56
N TRP A 72 14.16 5.89 5.12
CA TRP A 72 15.59 5.53 5.20
C TRP A 72 16.14 4.91 3.91
N ILE A 73 15.27 4.34 3.08
CA ILE A 73 15.64 3.67 1.82
C ILE A 73 14.58 3.95 0.76
N THR A 74 14.99 4.22 -0.48
CA THR A 74 14.10 4.16 -1.65
C THR A 74 14.37 2.93 -2.50
N ARG A 75 13.37 2.50 -3.28
CA ARG A 75 13.47 1.32 -4.16
C ARG A 75 12.87 1.60 -5.53
N SER A 76 13.70 1.60 -6.56
CA SER A 76 13.30 1.73 -7.97
C SER A 76 13.47 0.41 -8.73
N LYS A 77 12.81 0.26 -9.88
CA LYS A 77 13.09 -0.82 -10.83
C LYS A 77 14.17 -0.36 -11.80
N ALA A 78 15.17 -1.19 -12.07
CA ALA A 78 16.20 -0.92 -13.04
C ALA A 78 15.62 -0.86 -14.46
N THR A 79 15.63 0.32 -15.07
CA THR A 79 15.46 0.51 -16.52
C THR A 79 16.72 0.01 -17.25
N PRO A 80 16.69 -0.28 -18.57
CA PRO A 80 17.86 -0.83 -19.27
C PRO A 80 19.13 0.02 -19.15
N ASN A 81 19.00 1.35 -19.18
CA ASN A 81 20.12 2.27 -18.98
C ASN A 81 20.70 2.21 -17.56
N LEU A 82 19.81 2.09 -16.55
CA LEU A 82 20.19 2.03 -15.14
C LEU A 82 20.79 0.66 -14.77
N ALA A 83 20.25 -0.41 -15.37
CA ALA A 83 20.75 -1.77 -15.30
C ALA A 83 22.19 -1.85 -15.85
N LYS A 84 22.43 -1.28 -17.04
CA LYS A 84 23.77 -1.14 -17.63
C LYS A 84 24.71 -0.30 -16.76
N LYS A 85 24.24 0.83 -16.20
CA LYS A 85 25.04 1.72 -15.34
C LYS A 85 25.56 1.03 -14.07
N TYR A 86 24.74 0.19 -13.45
CA TYR A 86 25.06 -0.47 -12.18
C TYR A 86 25.46 -1.95 -12.31
N GLY A 87 25.51 -2.50 -13.52
CA GLY A 87 25.91 -3.88 -13.76
C GLY A 87 24.92 -4.92 -13.22
N CYS A 88 23.62 -4.62 -13.26
CA CYS A 88 22.56 -5.52 -12.81
C CYS A 88 21.58 -5.87 -13.94
N ASN A 89 20.74 -6.88 -13.73
CA ASN A 89 19.81 -7.36 -14.76
C ASN A 89 18.60 -6.40 -14.91
N ASN A 90 18.04 -6.31 -16.12
CA ASN A 90 16.81 -5.55 -16.37
C ASN A 90 15.68 -5.97 -15.42
N GLY A 91 14.98 -5.01 -14.82
CA GLY A 91 13.91 -5.28 -13.86
C GLY A 91 14.37 -5.64 -12.44
N THR A 92 15.68 -5.70 -12.16
CA THR A 92 16.21 -5.81 -10.79
C THR A 92 15.78 -4.59 -9.96
N TYR A 93 15.59 -4.76 -8.65
CA TYR A 93 15.33 -3.64 -7.76
C TYR A 93 16.64 -2.99 -7.31
N ILE A 94 16.78 -1.70 -7.56
CA ILE A 94 17.87 -0.87 -7.03
C ILE A 94 17.36 -0.23 -5.74
N TYR A 95 18.17 -0.33 -4.69
CA TYR A 95 17.91 0.32 -3.40
C TYR A 95 18.90 1.45 -3.21
N THR A 96 18.40 2.64 -2.92
CA THR A 96 19.23 3.79 -2.51
C THR A 96 19.02 4.00 -1.03
N ILE A 97 20.09 3.94 -0.25
CA ILE A 97 20.11 4.15 1.20
C ILE A 97 20.42 5.62 1.46
N PHE A 98 19.79 6.20 2.47
CA PHE A 98 20.09 7.56 2.93
C PHE A 98 20.67 7.55 4.34
N ASP A 99 21.53 8.53 4.59
CA ASP A 99 22.10 8.92 5.87
C ASP A 99 21.12 9.74 6.73
N VAL A 100 20.20 10.46 6.07
CA VAL A 100 19.08 11.18 6.69
C VAL A 100 17.74 10.66 6.16
N CYS A 101 16.74 10.54 7.04
CA CYS A 101 15.39 10.13 6.69
C CYS A 101 14.70 11.13 5.73
N ARG A 102 14.45 10.74 4.48
CA ARG A 102 13.65 11.53 3.52
C ARG A 102 12.18 11.15 3.60
N LYS A 103 11.29 12.08 3.96
CA LYS A 103 9.85 11.79 3.97
C LYS A 103 9.32 11.63 2.55
N VAL A 104 8.44 10.64 2.36
CA VAL A 104 7.85 10.32 1.04
C VAL A 104 6.93 11.45 0.59
N GLY A 105 7.52 12.42 -0.10
CA GLY A 105 6.90 13.68 -0.54
C GLY A 105 7.92 14.64 -1.14
N GLU A 106 9.15 14.63 -0.61
CA GLU A 106 10.28 15.40 -1.16
C GLU A 106 10.92 14.66 -2.33
N ALA A 107 10.23 14.69 -3.47
CA ALA A 107 10.85 14.42 -4.76
C ALA A 107 11.70 15.63 -5.17
N GLU A 108 13.00 15.59 -4.85
CA GLU A 108 13.97 16.51 -5.42
C GLU A 108 13.96 16.38 -6.95
N ASN A 109 13.37 17.35 -7.64
CA ASN A 109 13.50 17.48 -9.09
C ASN A 109 14.91 17.97 -9.41
N THR A 110 15.83 17.05 -9.66
CA THR A 110 17.17 17.40 -10.17
C THR A 110 17.12 17.53 -11.70
N GLY A 111 16.88 18.74 -12.21
CA GLY A 111 17.19 19.12 -13.60
C GLY A 111 18.71 19.20 -13.81
N GLU A 112 19.28 18.79 -14.96
CA GLU A 112 19.31 19.50 -16.27
C GLU A 112 20.39 20.61 -16.32
N PRO A 113 20.91 21.05 -17.49
CA PRO A 113 20.40 20.94 -18.88
C PRO A 113 21.41 20.22 -19.84
N GLU A 114 21.50 20.35 -21.18
CA GLU A 114 20.87 21.23 -22.20
C GLU A 114 21.01 20.67 -23.66
N ASN A 115 20.34 21.35 -24.61
CA ASN A 115 20.62 21.50 -26.06
C ASN A 115 20.40 20.37 -27.09
N SER A 116 19.82 20.62 -28.28
CA SER A 116 18.87 21.66 -28.78
C SER A 116 18.46 21.38 -30.25
N VAL A 117 17.35 21.97 -30.72
CA VAL A 117 16.86 22.06 -32.14
C VAL A 117 16.12 20.83 -32.74
N GLY A 118 14.85 21.03 -33.13
CA GLY A 118 14.03 20.12 -33.98
C GLY A 118 13.93 20.62 -35.43
N PRO A 119 12.78 20.60 -36.13
CA PRO A 119 11.57 19.77 -35.99
C PRO A 119 11.12 19.13 -37.35
N ASN A 120 10.34 18.03 -37.34
CA ASN A 120 9.35 17.81 -38.41
C ASN A 120 8.18 16.89 -38.04
N ILE A 121 6.99 17.29 -38.46
CA ILE A 121 5.73 16.57 -38.32
C ILE A 121 5.41 15.89 -39.65
N ARG A 122 5.11 14.59 -39.64
CA ARG A 122 4.19 14.00 -40.62
C ARG A 122 3.26 12.99 -39.94
N GLU A 123 1.97 13.23 -40.07
CA GLU A 123 0.91 12.36 -39.56
C GLU A 123 0.79 11.09 -40.40
N THR A 124 0.43 9.98 -39.75
CA THR A 124 -0.59 9.09 -40.30
C THR A 124 -1.33 8.35 -39.18
N ARG A 125 -2.57 8.81 -38.94
CA ARG A 125 -3.81 8.03 -38.96
C ARG A 125 -3.63 6.49 -39.08
N THR A 126 -4.30 5.62 -38.30
CA THR A 126 -5.60 5.83 -37.65
C THR A 126 -6.04 4.69 -36.72
N HIS A 127 -6.99 4.99 -35.82
CA HIS A 127 -8.01 4.11 -35.22
C HIS A 127 -7.52 2.95 -34.30
N SER A 128 -8.07 2.72 -33.10
CA SER A 128 -9.20 3.34 -32.38
C SER A 128 -8.90 3.38 -30.88
N LYS A 129 -9.04 4.54 -30.25
CA LYS A 129 -10.13 4.89 -29.31
C LYS A 129 -10.26 3.96 -28.10
N THR A 130 -10.23 4.43 -26.85
CA THR A 130 -9.95 5.76 -26.25
C THR A 130 -9.73 5.48 -24.75
N ASP A 131 -8.77 6.05 -24.03
CA ASP A 131 -8.56 7.48 -23.72
C ASP A 131 -9.79 8.10 -22.99
N ILE A 132 -9.65 9.01 -22.01
CA ILE A 132 -8.46 9.71 -21.51
C ILE A 132 -8.68 10.21 -20.07
N SER A 133 -7.56 10.49 -19.39
CA SER A 133 -7.26 11.65 -18.52
C SER A 133 -8.37 12.73 -18.40
N SER A 134 -8.51 13.51 -17.32
CA SER A 134 -7.47 14.43 -16.83
C SER A 134 -7.88 15.14 -15.53
N LYS A 135 -6.90 15.80 -14.89
CA LYS A 135 -7.11 16.76 -13.79
C LYS A 135 -7.62 18.10 -14.34
N THR A 136 -8.46 18.80 -13.57
CA THR A 136 -8.40 20.26 -13.29
C THR A 136 -9.06 20.52 -11.92
N GLU A 137 -8.79 21.66 -11.29
CA GLU A 137 -9.06 21.92 -9.87
C GLU A 137 -10.45 22.49 -9.52
N LEU A 138 -10.86 22.21 -8.28
CA LEU A 138 -11.64 23.05 -7.35
C LEU A 138 -12.92 23.76 -7.84
N SER A 139 -14.11 23.19 -7.54
CA SER A 139 -15.16 23.85 -6.72
C SER A 139 -16.46 23.02 -6.59
N SER A 140 -16.87 22.75 -5.35
CA SER A 140 -18.25 22.56 -4.86
C SER A 140 -19.22 21.50 -5.48
N LYS A 141 -19.95 20.83 -4.57
CA LYS A 141 -21.23 20.09 -4.73
C LYS A 141 -21.22 18.66 -5.34
N THR A 142 -21.44 17.73 -4.41
CA THR A 142 -22.40 16.59 -4.38
C THR A 142 -23.00 16.01 -5.67
N GLU A 143 -23.16 14.68 -5.64
CA GLU A 143 -23.98 13.81 -6.52
C GLU A 143 -23.40 13.48 -7.91
N GLY A 144 -23.39 12.23 -8.39
CA GLY A 144 -23.80 10.98 -7.73
C GLY A 144 -23.18 9.75 -8.39
N GLU A 145 -22.67 8.83 -7.57
CA GLU A 145 -22.21 7.50 -7.98
C GLU A 145 -23.33 6.52 -7.63
N SER A 146 -24.06 6.03 -8.64
CA SER A 146 -25.31 5.30 -8.43
C SER A 146 -25.07 3.94 -7.77
N LEU A 147 -25.49 3.82 -6.51
CA LEU A 147 -25.57 2.54 -5.83
C LEU A 147 -26.53 1.62 -6.61
N PRO A 148 -26.20 0.33 -6.81
CA PRO A 148 -27.11 -0.59 -7.47
C PRO A 148 -28.44 -0.65 -6.69
N PRO A 149 -29.60 -0.76 -7.38
CA PRO A 149 -30.92 -0.70 -6.72
C PRO A 149 -31.09 -1.70 -5.57
N SER A 150 -30.39 -2.83 -5.63
CA SER A 150 -30.39 -3.89 -4.62
C SER A 150 -29.62 -3.59 -3.33
N VAL A 151 -29.03 -2.41 -3.16
CA VAL A 151 -28.31 -2.03 -1.93
C VAL A 151 -29.03 -0.92 -1.17
N ASN A 152 -29.28 -1.16 0.11
CA ASN A 152 -29.86 -0.21 1.05
C ASN A 152 -28.94 1.02 1.19
N LYS A 153 -29.41 2.15 0.67
CA LYS A 153 -28.68 3.43 0.64
C LYS A 153 -28.34 3.95 2.05
N LYS A 154 -29.21 3.68 3.04
CA LYS A 154 -29.03 4.13 4.44
C LYS A 154 -27.89 3.36 5.11
N ALA A 155 -27.98 2.03 5.12
CA ALA A 155 -26.94 1.15 5.64
C ALA A 155 -25.56 1.42 4.98
N TRP A 156 -25.54 1.68 3.68
CA TRP A 156 -24.30 2.04 2.99
C TRP A 156 -23.72 3.39 3.43
N ALA A 157 -24.55 4.42 3.62
CA ALA A 157 -24.10 5.73 4.08
C ALA A 157 -23.49 5.66 5.49
N GLU A 158 -24.13 4.94 6.41
CA GLU A 158 -23.65 4.72 7.78
C GLU A 158 -22.34 3.94 7.79
N TRP A 159 -22.20 2.91 6.95
CA TRP A 159 -20.95 2.18 6.79
C TRP A 159 -19.81 3.07 6.25
N ILE A 160 -20.07 3.89 5.22
CA ILE A 160 -19.07 4.83 4.69
C ILE A 160 -18.66 5.87 5.74
N ALA A 161 -19.60 6.40 6.52
CA ALA A 161 -19.31 7.31 7.62
C ALA A 161 -18.40 6.66 8.67
N TYR A 162 -18.69 5.42 9.09
CA TYR A 162 -17.86 4.66 10.03
C TYR A 162 -16.45 4.35 9.51
N LYS A 163 -16.28 4.03 8.21
CA LYS A 163 -14.96 3.69 7.63
C LYS A 163 -14.10 4.90 7.26
N GLY A 164 -14.71 6.07 7.03
CA GLY A 164 -14.01 7.33 6.76
C GLY A 164 -13.14 7.35 5.48
N LYS A 165 -12.32 8.40 5.36
CA LYS A 165 -11.55 8.74 4.14
C LYS A 165 -10.52 7.67 3.69
N GLY A 166 -10.22 6.68 4.52
CA GLY A 166 -9.26 5.60 4.22
C GLY A 166 -9.85 4.36 3.52
N TYR A 167 -11.16 4.32 3.24
CA TYR A 167 -11.82 3.10 2.76
C TYR A 167 -11.62 2.85 1.25
N LYS A 168 -10.72 1.89 0.95
CA LYS A 168 -10.27 1.56 -0.41
C LYS A 168 -11.39 1.05 -1.32
N GLY A 169 -11.37 1.47 -2.60
CA GLY A 169 -12.38 1.08 -3.61
C GLY A 169 -12.61 -0.42 -3.74
N VAL A 170 -11.55 -1.24 -3.81
CA VAL A 170 -11.66 -2.72 -3.88
C VAL A 170 -12.42 -3.31 -2.66
N SER A 171 -12.32 -2.67 -1.49
CA SER A 171 -13.09 -3.07 -0.31
C SER A 171 -14.55 -2.61 -0.40
N LYS A 172 -14.83 -1.44 -1.00
CA LYS A 172 -16.20 -1.00 -1.29
C LYS A 172 -16.92 -2.00 -2.19
N THR A 173 -16.32 -2.36 -3.33
CA THR A 173 -16.90 -3.33 -4.29
C THR A 173 -17.21 -4.67 -3.64
N LYS A 174 -16.32 -5.19 -2.78
CA LYS A 174 -16.56 -6.44 -2.05
C LYS A 174 -17.70 -6.35 -1.05
N ALA A 175 -17.89 -5.21 -0.39
CA ALA A 175 -19.01 -4.99 0.52
C ALA A 175 -20.34 -4.85 -0.24
N ILE A 176 -20.36 -4.08 -1.33
CA ILE A 176 -21.53 -3.95 -2.23
C ILE A 176 -21.97 -5.33 -2.76
N ASN A 177 -21.04 -6.12 -3.30
CA ASN A 177 -21.30 -7.47 -3.82
C ASN A 177 -21.70 -8.50 -2.74
N LEU A 178 -21.50 -8.17 -1.45
CA LEU A 178 -21.96 -8.99 -0.33
C LEU A 178 -23.38 -8.57 0.07
N LEU A 179 -23.60 -7.26 0.28
CA LEU A 179 -24.89 -6.68 0.66
C LEU A 179 -25.97 -6.99 -0.38
N SER A 180 -25.65 -6.92 -1.67
CA SER A 180 -26.59 -7.19 -2.79
C SER A 180 -27.13 -8.64 -2.85
N LYS A 181 -26.76 -9.51 -1.91
CA LYS A 181 -27.24 -10.90 -1.79
C LYS A 181 -28.29 -11.09 -0.68
N PHE A 182 -28.58 -10.05 0.10
CA PHE A 182 -29.43 -10.07 1.28
C PHE A 182 -30.55 -9.02 1.15
N THR A 183 -31.63 -9.14 1.93
CA THR A 183 -32.72 -8.14 1.92
C THR A 183 -32.26 -6.81 2.52
N TYR A 184 -33.03 -5.72 2.35
CA TYR A 184 -32.63 -4.40 2.85
C TYR A 184 -32.53 -4.33 4.38
N GLU A 185 -33.31 -5.17 5.07
CA GLU A 185 -33.34 -5.34 6.52
C GLU A 185 -32.10 -6.08 7.01
N GLU A 186 -31.78 -7.22 6.37
CA GLU A 186 -30.55 -7.98 6.63
C GLU A 186 -29.30 -7.13 6.37
N GLN A 187 -29.29 -6.32 5.30
CA GLN A 187 -28.21 -5.39 5.00
C GLN A 187 -27.98 -4.33 6.10
N GLN A 188 -29.05 -3.87 6.75
CA GLN A 188 -28.95 -2.95 7.90
C GLN A 188 -28.40 -3.69 9.13
N GLU A 189 -28.95 -4.86 9.48
CA GLU A 189 -28.46 -5.70 10.60
C GLU A 189 -26.97 -6.05 10.45
N MET A 190 -26.52 -6.31 9.21
CA MET A 190 -25.11 -6.56 8.86
C MET A 190 -24.20 -5.35 9.10
N VAL A 191 -24.67 -4.14 8.82
CA VAL A 191 -23.92 -2.89 9.05
C VAL A 191 -23.90 -2.54 10.53
N ASP A 192 -25.06 -2.55 11.18
CA ASP A 192 -25.21 -2.24 12.61
C ASP A 192 -24.34 -3.15 13.46
N THR A 193 -24.40 -4.47 13.22
CA THR A 193 -23.56 -5.46 13.91
C THR A 193 -22.06 -5.20 13.70
N ALA A 194 -21.66 -4.84 12.46
CA ALA A 194 -20.25 -4.58 12.14
C ALA A 194 -19.74 -3.29 12.78
N ILE A 195 -20.57 -2.24 12.90
CA ILE A 195 -20.25 -0.99 13.59
C ILE A 195 -20.17 -1.24 15.10
N MET A 196 -21.21 -1.83 15.70
CA MET A 196 -21.27 -2.15 17.14
C MET A 196 -20.10 -3.03 17.60
N SER A 197 -19.69 -4.00 16.77
CA SER A 197 -18.60 -4.94 17.10
C SER A 197 -17.20 -4.41 16.76
N GLY A 198 -17.08 -3.18 16.23
CA GLY A 198 -15.80 -2.60 15.80
C GLY A 198 -15.13 -3.35 14.64
N TRP A 199 -15.89 -4.08 13.83
CA TRP A 199 -15.34 -5.03 12.87
C TRP A 199 -14.69 -4.36 11.65
N LYS A 200 -13.61 -4.99 11.17
CA LYS A 200 -12.83 -4.46 10.05
C LYS A 200 -13.60 -4.50 8.72
N GLY A 201 -14.59 -5.37 8.59
CA GLY A 201 -15.47 -5.54 7.43
C GLY A 201 -16.86 -6.06 7.81
N ILE A 202 -17.77 -6.07 6.84
CA ILE A 202 -19.13 -6.60 6.96
C ILE A 202 -19.12 -8.12 6.74
N PHE A 203 -19.94 -8.85 7.50
CA PHE A 203 -20.12 -10.31 7.41
C PHE A 203 -21.61 -10.67 7.40
N PRO A 204 -22.01 -11.82 6.84
CA PRO A 204 -23.41 -12.27 6.84
C PRO A 204 -24.00 -12.36 8.26
N PRO A 205 -25.32 -12.15 8.43
CA PRO A 205 -25.97 -12.38 9.71
C PRO A 205 -25.86 -13.86 10.09
N LYS A 206 -25.72 -14.14 11.39
CA LYS A 206 -25.79 -15.53 11.88
C LYS A 206 -27.20 -16.05 11.59
N ARG A 207 -27.32 -17.11 10.79
CA ARG A 207 -28.62 -17.72 10.45
C ARG A 207 -29.39 -18.00 11.74
N ARG A 208 -30.46 -17.23 11.99
CA ARG A 208 -31.47 -17.63 12.97
C ARG A 208 -32.14 -18.90 12.41
N PRO A 209 -32.38 -19.94 13.21
CA PRO A 209 -33.21 -21.06 12.76
C PRO A 209 -34.57 -20.49 12.34
N LYS A 210 -35.10 -20.96 11.21
CA LYS A 210 -36.42 -20.53 10.72
C LYS A 210 -37.43 -20.80 11.84
N GLN A 211 -38.15 -19.77 12.28
CA GLN A 211 -39.37 -19.99 13.04
C GLN A 211 -40.36 -20.64 12.09
N GLU A 212 -40.66 -21.91 12.33
CA GLU A 212 -41.75 -22.60 11.65
C GLU A 212 -43.05 -21.91 12.05
N THR A 213 -43.76 -21.38 11.06
CA THR A 213 -45.11 -20.85 11.25
C THR A 213 -45.98 -21.99 11.75
N GLN A 214 -46.40 -21.92 13.02
CA GLN A 214 -47.43 -22.81 13.54
C GLN A 214 -48.71 -22.57 12.72
N PRO A 215 -49.33 -23.60 12.13
CA PRO A 215 -50.60 -23.43 11.44
C PRO A 215 -51.67 -23.02 12.45
N GLU A 216 -52.48 -22.02 12.11
CA GLU A 216 -53.64 -21.64 12.93
C GLU A 216 -54.57 -22.84 13.09
N LEU A 217 -54.83 -23.22 14.35
CA LEU A 217 -55.89 -24.16 14.69
C LEU A 217 -57.24 -23.49 14.45
N ILE A 218 -57.81 -23.74 13.27
CA ILE A 218 -59.23 -23.50 13.00
C ILE A 218 -60.01 -24.41 13.96
N LEU A 219 -60.59 -23.83 15.02
CA LEU A 219 -61.63 -24.49 15.79
C LEU A 219 -62.91 -24.54 14.94
N CYS A 220 -63.45 -25.74 14.78
CA CYS A 220 -64.81 -25.99 14.31
C CYS A 220 -65.83 -25.75 15.43
#